data_AF-A0AAE9YX94-F1
#
_entry.id   AF-A0AAE9YX94-F1
#
_cell.length_a   1.000
_cell.length_b   1.000
_cell.length_c   1.000
_cell.angle_alpha   90.00
_cell.angle_beta   90.00
_cell.angle_gamma   90.00
#
_symmetry.space_group_name_H-M   'P 1'
#
loop_
_entity.id
_entity.type
_entity.pdbx_description
1 polymer ?
#
loop_
_entity_poly.entity_id
_entity_poly.type
_entity_poly.pdbx_seq_one_letter_code
_entity_poly.pdbx_strand_id
1 'polypeptide(L)'
;MNTPKKVRVFLSYLSEDNHVAEVIKKELVGYDERIEVFKADDSLRAGVNYKTQLRDSLNDSDWLLLIYTNQGKDWQWPIFEGSYFLAANSAGNTDSRLCCLYDSDEWPKPFSDYQSYKAEVYKPQIGDDERTNKYASDQFYHNSALFNFLVNFLSYPDDNPIRSNPLSSHENLIASASRIAEAFLENRSNTVEKQYFYLPRLELIVKNTTGEWRDEDWLNVNVVFGSKSQMLFRTQEKSMKWDEFKNYLVQSTGTGSPPLWLLQLEESVNTVLTVGWNPSPLTTLFYSQETRRFYRPQLSRVDKYLNGDSKFFIMLVEQLPSDFKKHEDLGFLLSGLISGGRFKFEFIDPLLDRLSQDFNSDSKFDDYGQSMLDQIVSIEVESAQHGLLDPAAMIEVFPESDRRVIATLYKDWGEVRTKIFTLISERKSNHKAVEDVKAELINLLSDKVSTLNIRFMRKATDIYARLVKERFPLEDD
;
A
#
# COMPACT_ATOMS: atom_id res chain seq x y z
N MET A 1 66.92 -9.91 11.03
CA MET A 1 65.99 -8.87 10.54
C MET A 1 64.63 -9.20 11.13
N ASN A 2 64.04 -8.32 11.93
CA ASN A 2 62.68 -8.53 12.44
C ASN A 2 61.69 -8.38 11.29
N THR A 3 60.89 -9.40 11.04
CA THR A 3 59.74 -9.31 10.13
C THR A 3 58.79 -8.22 10.64
N PRO A 4 58.32 -7.32 9.78
CA PRO A 4 57.43 -6.24 10.21
C PRO A 4 56.11 -6.84 10.75
N LYS A 5 55.63 -6.30 11.88
CA LYS A 5 54.40 -6.76 12.55
C LYS A 5 53.21 -6.63 11.58
N LYS A 6 52.42 -7.69 11.46
CA LYS A 6 51.15 -7.70 10.71
C LYS A 6 50.08 -6.92 11.47
N VAL A 7 49.16 -6.30 10.73
CA VAL A 7 47.98 -5.62 11.28
C VAL A 7 46.77 -6.46 10.94
N ARG A 8 46.17 -7.08 11.97
CA ARG A 8 45.05 -8.01 11.82
C ARG A 8 43.73 -7.25 12.01
N VAL A 9 42.85 -7.30 11.02
CA VAL A 9 41.58 -6.58 11.00
C VAL A 9 40.44 -7.58 10.95
N PHE A 10 39.51 -7.50 11.89
CA PHE A 10 38.25 -8.23 11.83
C PHE A 10 37.18 -7.36 11.17
N LEU A 11 36.59 -7.82 10.07
CA LEU A 11 35.40 -7.21 9.48
C LEU A 11 34.14 -7.91 10.00
N SER A 12 33.34 -7.17 10.76
CA SER A 12 32.02 -7.59 11.25
C SER A 12 30.93 -6.94 10.42
N TYR A 13 30.10 -7.75 9.76
CA TYR A 13 29.07 -7.32 8.83
C TYR A 13 27.96 -8.38 8.74
N LEU A 14 26.78 -7.99 8.27
CA LEU A 14 25.71 -8.94 7.94
C LEU A 14 25.96 -9.54 6.55
N SER A 15 25.61 -10.79 6.31
CA SER A 15 25.87 -11.47 5.03
C SER A 15 25.35 -10.72 3.79
N GLU A 16 24.28 -9.96 3.96
CA GLU A 16 23.69 -9.09 2.94
C GLU A 16 24.62 -7.94 2.51
N ASP A 17 25.50 -7.50 3.42
CA ASP A 17 26.43 -6.38 3.24
C ASP A 17 27.83 -6.86 2.79
N ASN A 18 27.94 -8.12 2.34
CA ASN A 18 29.18 -8.75 1.92
C ASN A 18 29.91 -7.97 0.81
N HIS A 19 29.17 -7.31 -0.09
CA HIS A 19 29.74 -6.45 -1.13
C HIS A 19 30.57 -5.31 -0.52
N VAL A 20 30.00 -4.60 0.47
CA VAL A 20 30.68 -3.51 1.18
C VAL A 20 31.93 -4.04 1.89
N ALA A 21 31.83 -5.20 2.53
CA ALA A 21 32.95 -5.85 3.21
C ALA A 21 34.10 -6.23 2.25
N GLU A 22 33.78 -6.74 1.06
CA GLU A 22 34.80 -7.05 0.03
C GLU A 22 35.50 -5.80 -0.49
N VAL A 23 34.76 -4.72 -0.74
CA VAL A 23 35.36 -3.45 -1.17
C VAL A 23 36.30 -2.92 -0.09
N ILE A 24 35.87 -2.85 1.18
CA ILE A 24 36.74 -2.38 2.27
C ILE A 24 37.99 -3.26 2.38
N LYS A 25 37.84 -4.58 2.37
CA LYS A 25 38.98 -5.53 2.40
C LYS A 25 39.97 -5.26 1.28
N LYS A 26 39.48 -5.11 0.04
CA LYS A 26 40.30 -4.82 -1.14
C LYS A 26 41.05 -3.50 -0.99
N GLU A 27 40.38 -2.45 -0.53
CA GLU A 27 41.00 -1.14 -0.34
C GLU A 27 42.07 -1.17 0.75
N LEU A 28 41.80 -1.80 1.91
CA LEU A 28 42.76 -1.88 3.01
C LEU A 28 43.99 -2.70 2.61
N VAL A 29 43.82 -3.91 2.09
CA VAL A 29 44.94 -4.78 1.66
C VAL A 29 45.75 -4.14 0.52
N GLY A 30 45.11 -3.31 -0.30
CA GLY A 30 45.78 -2.58 -1.38
C GLY A 30 46.87 -1.60 -0.91
N TYR A 31 46.82 -1.13 0.34
CA TYR A 31 47.81 -0.20 0.86
C TYR A 31 49.12 -0.87 1.29
N ASP A 32 49.05 -2.05 1.93
CA ASP A 32 50.25 -2.72 2.46
C ASP A 32 49.98 -4.22 2.69
N GLU A 33 50.95 -5.05 2.31
CA GLU A 33 50.91 -6.52 2.42
C GLU A 33 50.86 -7.03 3.87
N ARG A 34 51.16 -6.17 4.85
CA ARG A 34 51.09 -6.50 6.29
C ARG A 34 49.66 -6.51 6.82
N ILE A 35 48.70 -5.98 6.08
CA ILE A 35 47.29 -5.92 6.49
C ILE A 35 46.65 -7.28 6.20
N GLU A 36 46.19 -7.96 7.24
CA GLU A 36 45.42 -9.19 7.15
C GLU A 36 43.98 -8.94 7.57
N VAL A 37 43.05 -9.13 6.63
CA VAL A 37 41.62 -8.90 6.88
C VAL A 37 40.90 -10.23 7.02
N PHE A 38 40.34 -10.46 8.20
CA PHE A 38 39.49 -11.60 8.51
C PHE A 38 38.03 -11.25 8.27
N LYS A 39 37.38 -12.05 7.42
CA LYS A 39 35.93 -12.05 7.23
C LYS A 39 35.37 -13.37 7.72
N ALA A 40 34.28 -13.31 8.48
CA ALA A 40 33.65 -14.50 9.03
C ALA A 40 33.20 -15.49 7.93
N ASP A 41 32.62 -15.01 6.82
CA ASP A 41 32.11 -15.91 5.77
C ASP A 41 33.22 -16.63 4.97
N ASP A 42 34.37 -16.00 4.78
CA ASP A 42 35.47 -16.55 3.96
C ASP A 42 36.32 -17.60 4.73
N SER A 43 36.36 -17.49 6.06
CA SER A 43 37.39 -18.12 6.88
C SER A 43 36.88 -19.29 7.72
N LEU A 44 35.56 -19.45 7.84
CA LEU A 44 34.93 -20.49 8.65
C LEU A 44 34.73 -21.77 7.84
N ARG A 45 35.34 -22.87 8.30
CA ARG A 45 35.16 -24.20 7.68
C ARG A 45 33.89 -24.87 8.18
N ALA A 46 33.07 -25.37 7.27
CA ALA A 46 31.92 -26.20 7.62
C ALA A 46 32.34 -27.40 8.48
N GLY A 47 31.60 -27.68 9.55
CA GLY A 47 31.87 -28.78 10.47
C GLY A 47 32.85 -28.49 11.61
N VAL A 48 33.40 -27.27 11.72
CA VAL A 48 34.20 -26.83 12.87
C VAL A 48 33.34 -25.99 13.83
N ASN A 49 33.70 -25.95 15.12
CA ASN A 49 33.04 -25.09 16.09
C ASN A 49 33.27 -23.61 15.73
N TYR A 50 32.29 -23.05 15.01
CA TYR A 50 32.35 -21.70 14.47
C TYR A 50 32.58 -20.64 15.56
N LYS A 51 32.02 -20.83 16.75
CA LYS A 51 32.16 -19.89 17.87
C LYS A 51 33.60 -19.80 18.36
N THR A 52 34.33 -20.92 18.34
CA THR A 52 35.74 -20.94 18.76
C THR A 52 36.61 -20.19 17.76
N GLN A 53 36.48 -20.51 16.47
CA GLN A 53 37.27 -19.83 15.42
C GLN A 53 37.00 -18.33 15.36
N LEU A 54 35.74 -17.91 15.54
CA LEU A 54 35.37 -16.50 15.59
C LEU A 54 36.03 -15.78 16.78
N ARG A 55 35.97 -16.39 17.97
CA ARG A 55 36.57 -15.84 19.18
C ARG A 55 38.08 -15.75 19.10
N ASP A 56 38.72 -16.78 18.55
CA ASP A 56 40.17 -16.79 18.32
C ASP A 56 40.56 -15.66 17.36
N SER A 57 39.83 -15.51 16.26
CA SER A 57 40.05 -14.43 15.28
C SER A 57 39.83 -13.03 15.89
N LEU A 58 38.81 -12.86 16.74
CA LEU A 58 38.55 -11.59 17.44
C LEU A 58 39.63 -11.28 18.48
N ASN A 59 40.10 -12.29 19.24
CA ASN A 59 41.20 -12.15 20.19
C ASN A 59 42.52 -11.77 19.51
N ASP A 60 42.73 -12.28 18.30
CA ASP A 60 43.92 -12.02 17.51
C ASP A 60 43.87 -10.69 16.74
N SER A 61 42.71 -10.07 16.57
CA SER A 61 42.61 -8.86 15.75
C SER A 61 43.14 -7.62 16.48
N ASP A 62 43.90 -6.79 15.75
CA ASP A 62 44.32 -5.46 16.20
C ASP A 62 43.19 -4.42 16.03
N TRP A 63 42.34 -4.60 15.00
CA TRP A 63 41.19 -3.73 14.69
C TRP A 63 39.91 -4.54 14.56
N LEU A 64 38.79 -3.97 15.02
CA LEU A 64 37.45 -4.43 14.69
C LEU A 64 36.73 -3.35 13.90
N LEU A 65 36.34 -3.66 12.66
CA LEU A 65 35.58 -2.78 11.79
C LEU A 65 34.16 -3.34 11.61
N LEU A 66 33.18 -2.59 12.11
CA LEU A 66 31.76 -2.90 12.00
C LEU A 66 31.18 -2.18 10.78
N ILE A 67 30.49 -2.91 9.91
CA ILE A 67 29.74 -2.37 8.77
C ILE A 67 28.28 -2.32 9.18
N TYR A 68 27.77 -1.12 9.43
CA TYR A 68 26.42 -0.88 9.93
C TYR A 68 25.56 -0.21 8.86
N THR A 69 24.76 -1.03 8.18
CA THR A 69 23.77 -0.55 7.21
C THR A 69 22.40 -0.36 7.88
N ASN A 70 21.33 -0.18 7.10
CA ASN A 70 19.92 -0.06 7.52
C ASN A 70 19.61 -0.45 9.00
N GLN A 71 19.15 0.50 9.80
CA GLN A 71 18.88 0.32 11.23
C GLN A 71 17.81 -0.74 11.55
N GLY A 72 16.95 -1.07 10.58
CA GLY A 72 15.91 -2.08 10.75
C GLY A 72 16.39 -3.54 10.68
N LYS A 73 17.67 -3.78 10.36
CA LYS A 73 18.24 -5.14 10.32
C LYS A 73 18.50 -5.70 11.73
N ASP A 74 18.63 -7.02 11.83
CA ASP A 74 19.00 -7.68 13.08
C ASP A 74 20.52 -7.59 13.30
N TRP A 75 20.92 -6.68 14.18
CA TRP A 75 22.32 -6.39 14.50
C TRP A 75 22.86 -7.18 15.70
N GLN A 76 22.12 -8.16 16.23
CA GLN A 76 22.53 -8.90 17.44
C GLN A 76 23.92 -9.53 17.31
N TRP A 77 24.26 -10.06 16.12
CA TRP A 77 25.51 -10.75 15.91
C TRP A 77 26.73 -9.80 15.86
N PRO A 78 26.74 -8.72 15.04
CA PRO A 78 27.78 -7.69 15.12
C PRO A 78 27.92 -7.04 16.50
N ILE A 79 26.82 -6.85 17.23
CA ILE A 79 26.84 -6.33 18.62
C ILE A 79 27.57 -7.30 19.55
N PHE A 80 27.31 -8.61 19.42
CA PHE A 80 28.02 -9.64 20.17
C PHE A 80 29.53 -9.63 19.87
N GLU A 81 29.91 -9.54 18.60
CA GLU A 81 31.32 -9.49 18.16
C GLU A 81 32.04 -8.25 18.72
N GLY A 82 31.39 -7.08 18.63
CA GLY A 82 31.87 -5.84 19.25
C GLY A 82 32.10 -5.98 20.75
N SER A 83 31.10 -6.47 21.46
CA SER A 83 31.17 -6.67 22.92
C SER A 83 32.30 -7.64 23.31
N TYR A 84 32.46 -8.72 22.54
CA TYR A 84 33.50 -9.72 22.78
C TYR A 84 34.91 -9.15 22.52
N PHE A 85 35.11 -8.48 21.39
CA PHE A 85 36.40 -7.86 21.04
C PHE A 85 36.85 -6.87 22.10
N LEU A 86 35.93 -6.05 22.61
CA LEU A 86 36.21 -5.11 23.68
C LEU A 86 36.63 -5.84 24.95
N ALA A 87 35.86 -6.84 25.39
CA ALA A 87 36.19 -7.61 26.59
C ALA A 87 37.58 -8.28 26.49
N ALA A 88 37.94 -8.80 25.32
CA ALA A 88 39.24 -9.42 25.06
C ALA A 88 40.39 -8.41 25.10
N ASN A 89 40.18 -7.19 24.61
CA ASN A 89 41.22 -6.16 24.48
C ASN A 89 41.21 -5.11 25.61
N SER A 90 40.30 -5.23 26.59
CA SER A 90 40.15 -4.31 27.74
C SER A 90 41.30 -4.42 28.76
N ALA A 91 42.08 -5.50 28.73
CA ALA A 91 43.11 -5.79 29.71
C ALA A 91 44.41 -5.02 29.41
N GLY A 92 44.38 -3.69 29.55
CA GLY A 92 45.58 -2.85 29.63
C GLY A 92 45.74 -1.72 28.61
N ASN A 93 44.78 -1.50 27.71
CA ASN A 93 44.84 -0.42 26.72
C ASN A 93 43.53 0.39 26.70
N THR A 94 43.61 1.72 26.81
CA THR A 94 42.43 2.62 26.80
C THR A 94 41.94 2.95 25.38
N ASP A 95 42.67 2.51 24.36
CA ASP A 95 42.41 2.78 22.95
C ASP A 95 41.86 1.53 22.27
N SER A 96 40.56 1.27 22.42
CA SER A 96 39.91 0.18 21.72
C SER A 96 39.75 0.55 20.24
N ARG A 97 40.49 -0.13 19.37
CA ARG A 97 40.45 0.04 17.90
C ARG A 97 39.22 -0.60 17.26
N LEU A 98 38.06 -0.37 17.87
CA LEU A 98 36.75 -0.71 17.36
C LEU A 98 36.18 0.52 16.63
N CYS A 99 35.84 0.37 15.36
CA CYS A 99 35.25 1.43 14.55
C CYS A 99 33.98 0.95 13.84
N CYS A 100 33.00 1.85 13.71
CA CYS A 100 31.77 1.59 12.97
C CYS A 100 31.71 2.43 11.69
N LEU A 101 31.57 1.80 10.54
CA LEU A 101 31.30 2.46 9.26
C LEU A 101 29.80 2.36 8.97
N TYR A 102 29.12 3.49 8.73
CA TYR A 102 27.67 3.51 8.59
C TYR A 102 27.18 4.48 7.54
N ASP A 103 26.03 4.22 6.92
CA ASP A 103 25.44 5.02 5.84
C ASP A 103 24.00 5.47 6.14
N SER A 104 23.53 5.30 7.37
CA SER A 104 22.23 5.79 7.83
C SER A 104 22.30 7.26 8.29
N ASP A 105 21.17 7.96 8.22
CA ASP A 105 21.06 9.35 8.70
C ASP A 105 21.11 9.44 10.23
N GLU A 106 20.55 8.43 10.90
CA GLU A 106 20.61 8.31 12.34
C GLU A 106 21.93 7.65 12.77
N TRP A 107 22.51 8.18 13.85
CA TRP A 107 23.72 7.62 14.44
C TRP A 107 23.51 6.17 14.92
N PRO A 108 24.47 5.25 14.72
CA PRO A 108 24.37 3.85 15.17
C PRO A 108 24.36 3.76 16.70
N LYS A 109 23.15 3.83 17.30
CA LYS A 109 22.94 3.82 18.77
C LYS A 109 23.68 2.68 19.49
N PRO A 110 23.67 1.41 19.00
CA PRO A 110 24.37 0.32 19.69
C PRO A 110 25.89 0.51 19.80
N PHE A 111 26.48 1.36 18.97
CA PHE A 111 27.91 1.62 18.92
C PHE A 111 28.24 3.09 19.23
N SER A 112 27.33 3.78 19.92
CA SER A 112 27.43 5.23 20.16
C SER A 112 28.63 5.65 21.02
N ASP A 113 29.15 4.75 21.84
CA ASP A 113 30.33 4.97 22.68
C ASP A 113 31.65 4.81 21.90
N TYR A 114 31.61 4.45 20.63
CA TYR A 114 32.80 4.17 19.81
C TYR A 114 32.92 5.07 18.58
N GLN A 115 34.15 5.15 18.05
CA GLN A 115 34.42 5.96 16.88
C GLN A 115 33.63 5.43 15.68
N SER A 116 32.80 6.30 15.11
CA SER A 116 31.94 5.97 13.98
C SER A 116 32.19 6.93 12.83
N TYR A 117 32.29 6.40 11.62
CA TYR A 117 32.56 7.17 10.40
C TYR A 117 31.41 6.97 9.42
N LYS A 118 30.78 8.08 9.04
CA LYS A 118 29.68 8.07 8.09
C LYS A 118 30.19 7.92 6.66
N ALA A 119 29.66 6.94 5.94
CA ALA A 119 29.84 6.75 4.51
C ALA A 119 28.82 7.62 3.78
N GLU A 120 29.26 8.78 3.32
CA GLU A 120 28.45 9.70 2.51
C GLU A 120 28.95 9.71 1.08
N VAL A 121 28.02 9.72 0.12
CA VAL A 121 28.33 9.75 -1.31
C VAL A 121 28.17 11.16 -1.84
N TYR A 122 29.15 11.60 -2.65
CA TYR A 122 29.07 12.87 -3.35
C TYR A 122 27.87 12.87 -4.32
N LYS A 123 27.05 13.93 -4.27
CA LYS A 123 25.94 14.13 -5.20
C LYS A 123 26.32 15.21 -6.20
N PRO A 124 26.52 14.87 -7.50
CA PRO A 124 26.85 15.85 -8.52
C PRO A 124 25.81 16.95 -8.63
N GLN A 125 26.25 18.19 -8.83
CA GLN A 125 25.32 19.31 -9.06
C GLN A 125 24.86 19.33 -10.51
N ILE A 126 23.53 19.48 -10.69
CA ILE A 126 22.91 19.56 -12.02
C ILE A 126 23.27 20.92 -12.63
N GLY A 127 24.08 20.91 -13.69
CA GLY A 127 24.50 22.11 -14.43
C GLY A 127 26.01 22.34 -14.46
N ASP A 128 26.75 21.70 -13.56
CA ASP A 128 28.22 21.76 -13.54
C ASP A 128 28.85 20.82 -14.58
N ASP A 129 29.98 21.21 -15.16
CA ASP A 129 30.74 20.35 -16.06
C ASP A 129 31.46 19.20 -15.31
N GLU A 130 31.93 18.20 -16.06
CA GLU A 130 32.59 17.01 -15.50
C GLU A 130 33.84 17.35 -14.68
N ARG A 131 34.60 18.37 -15.08
CA ARG A 131 35.83 18.78 -14.38
C ARG A 131 35.52 19.43 -13.04
N THR A 132 34.49 20.28 -13.02
CA THR A 132 34.00 20.98 -11.84
C THR A 132 33.44 19.98 -10.83
N ASN A 133 32.61 19.05 -11.31
CA ASN A 133 32.08 17.98 -10.49
C ASN A 133 33.19 17.05 -9.96
N LYS A 134 34.20 16.73 -10.76
CA LYS A 134 35.35 15.93 -10.30
C LYS A 134 36.13 16.63 -9.19
N TYR A 135 36.46 17.92 -9.37
CA TYR A 135 37.16 18.69 -8.34
C TYR A 135 36.35 18.80 -7.05
N ALA A 136 35.04 19.06 -7.14
CA ALA A 136 34.14 19.10 -6.00
C ALA A 136 34.02 17.73 -5.30
N SER A 137 34.00 16.64 -6.06
CA SER A 137 34.04 15.28 -5.53
C SER A 137 35.32 15.00 -4.76
N ASP A 138 36.48 15.33 -5.32
CA ASP A 138 37.78 15.14 -4.65
C ASP A 138 37.85 15.94 -3.35
N GLN A 139 37.37 17.20 -3.34
CA GLN A 139 37.27 18.03 -2.14
C GLN A 139 36.27 17.46 -1.12
N PHE A 140 35.14 16.93 -1.56
CA PHE A 140 34.15 16.30 -0.70
C PHE A 140 34.76 15.09 0.02
N TYR A 141 35.36 14.17 -0.72
CA TYR A 141 35.94 12.96 -0.16
C TYR A 141 37.17 13.24 0.70
N HIS A 142 38.00 14.23 0.35
CA HIS A 142 39.10 14.70 1.20
C HIS A 142 38.63 15.09 2.60
N ASN A 143 37.46 15.74 2.69
CA ASN A 143 36.90 16.21 3.97
C ASN A 143 35.95 15.18 4.61
N SER A 144 35.80 13.99 4.02
CA SER A 144 34.84 12.98 4.48
C SER A 144 35.30 12.23 5.74
N ALA A 145 34.36 11.65 6.47
CA ALA A 145 34.68 10.79 7.60
C ALA A 145 35.48 9.54 7.18
N LEU A 146 35.21 8.99 5.99
CA LEU A 146 35.94 7.82 5.46
C LEU A 146 37.42 8.14 5.16
N PHE A 147 37.72 9.33 4.66
CA PHE A 147 39.12 9.75 4.48
C PHE A 147 39.86 9.82 5.81
N ASN A 148 39.24 10.43 6.84
CA ASN A 148 39.81 10.49 8.18
C ASN A 148 40.00 9.08 8.79
N PHE A 149 39.05 8.17 8.56
CA PHE A 149 39.19 6.77 8.92
C PHE A 149 40.44 6.14 8.30
N LEU A 150 40.63 6.26 6.99
CA LEU A 150 41.78 5.67 6.29
C LEU A 150 43.11 6.25 6.79
N VAL A 151 43.17 7.57 7.02
CA VAL A 151 44.37 8.23 7.59
C VAL A 151 44.70 7.70 8.99
N ASN A 152 43.67 7.56 9.84
CA ASN A 152 43.83 7.04 11.21
C ASN A 152 44.24 5.57 11.20
N PHE A 153 43.62 4.76 10.34
CA PHE A 153 43.92 3.34 10.18
C PHE A 153 45.37 3.11 9.74
N LEU A 154 45.82 3.81 8.70
CA LEU A 154 47.18 3.65 8.16
C LEU A 154 48.28 4.24 9.06
N SER A 155 47.90 5.05 10.05
CA SER A 155 48.85 5.57 11.04
C SER A 155 49.18 4.55 12.14
N TYR A 156 48.43 3.44 12.25
CA TYR A 156 48.71 2.34 13.18
C TYR A 156 49.63 1.28 12.55
N PRO A 157 50.49 0.59 13.33
CA PRO A 157 50.85 0.87 14.73
C PRO A 157 51.82 2.06 14.84
N ASP A 158 51.75 2.79 15.96
CA ASP A 158 52.48 4.05 16.17
C ASP A 158 54.00 3.92 15.95
N ASP A 159 54.59 2.79 16.36
CA ASP A 159 56.02 2.52 16.24
C ASP A 159 56.48 2.19 14.82
N ASN A 160 55.57 1.75 13.95
CA ASN A 160 55.86 1.42 12.55
C ASN A 160 54.61 1.52 11.65
N PRO A 161 54.17 2.75 11.33
CA PRO A 161 52.94 2.99 10.57
C PRO A 161 52.93 2.30 9.20
N ILE A 162 51.74 2.14 8.63
CA ILE A 162 51.51 1.52 7.31
C ILE A 162 51.89 2.45 6.13
N ARG A 163 52.96 3.24 6.26
CA ARG A 163 53.31 4.34 5.33
C ARG A 163 54.28 3.95 4.19
N SER A 164 54.59 2.68 4.02
CA SER A 164 55.70 2.23 3.16
C SER A 164 55.41 2.18 1.64
N ASN A 165 54.16 2.37 1.18
CA ASN A 165 53.80 2.13 -0.22
C ASN A 165 53.49 3.45 -0.97
N PRO A 166 54.00 3.69 -2.21
CA PRO A 166 53.54 4.79 -3.08
C PRO A 166 52.04 4.80 -3.37
N LEU A 167 51.33 3.70 -3.07
CA LEU A 167 49.87 3.63 -3.06
C LEU A 167 49.19 4.41 -1.91
N SER A 168 49.93 4.87 -0.90
CA SER A 168 49.44 5.75 0.18
C SER A 168 49.41 7.24 -0.19
N SER A 169 49.40 7.57 -1.50
CA SER A 169 49.24 8.95 -1.94
C SER A 169 47.87 9.50 -1.50
N HIS A 170 47.84 10.81 -1.28
CA HIS A 170 46.63 11.54 -0.89
C HIS A 170 45.46 11.30 -1.86
N GLU A 171 45.74 11.24 -3.16
CA GLU A 171 44.75 10.94 -4.21
C GLU A 171 44.18 9.53 -4.09
N ASN A 172 44.99 8.54 -3.69
CA ASN A 172 44.52 7.18 -3.50
C ASN A 172 43.62 7.06 -2.27
N LEU A 173 43.88 7.82 -1.20
CA LEU A 173 42.98 7.88 -0.03
C LEU A 173 41.62 8.45 -0.39
N ILE A 174 41.60 9.53 -1.19
CA ILE A 174 40.36 10.11 -1.74
C ILE A 174 39.62 9.05 -2.59
N ALA A 175 40.33 8.38 -3.49
CA ALA A 175 39.74 7.39 -4.37
C ALA A 175 39.20 6.16 -3.61
N SER A 176 39.88 5.69 -2.56
CA SER A 176 39.41 4.60 -1.70
C SER A 176 38.22 5.02 -0.84
N ALA A 177 38.21 6.24 -0.31
CA ALA A 177 37.04 6.79 0.39
C ALA A 177 35.81 6.86 -0.53
N SER A 178 35.99 7.29 -1.79
CA SER A 178 34.94 7.29 -2.82
C SER A 178 34.39 5.88 -3.07
N ARG A 179 35.28 4.91 -3.36
CA ARG A 179 34.86 3.53 -3.65
C ARG A 179 34.15 2.86 -2.49
N ILE A 180 34.60 3.10 -1.24
CA ILE A 180 33.91 2.59 -0.06
C ILE A 180 32.52 3.21 0.06
N ALA A 181 32.39 4.54 -0.08
CA ALA A 181 31.09 5.20 -0.02
C ALA A 181 30.12 4.72 -1.11
N GLU A 182 30.62 4.56 -2.34
CA GLU A 182 29.85 4.03 -3.47
C GLU A 182 29.38 2.60 -3.19
N ALA A 183 30.20 1.75 -2.59
CA ALA A 183 29.79 0.39 -2.21
C ALA A 183 28.61 0.38 -1.23
N PHE A 184 28.57 1.30 -0.26
CA PHE A 184 27.41 1.47 0.63
C PHE A 184 26.15 1.87 -0.16
N LEU A 185 26.27 2.77 -1.13
CA LEU A 185 25.15 3.18 -1.99
C LEU A 185 24.67 2.04 -2.90
N GLU A 186 25.58 1.32 -3.54
CA GLU A 186 25.28 0.15 -4.37
C GLU A 186 24.56 -0.93 -3.56
N ASN A 187 25.01 -1.18 -2.32
CA ASN A 187 24.37 -2.11 -1.41
C ASN A 187 22.92 -1.69 -1.04
N ARG A 188 22.58 -0.41 -1.23
CA ARG A 188 21.23 0.16 -1.05
C ARG A 188 20.47 0.41 -2.35
N SER A 189 21.03 0.13 -3.53
CA SER A 189 20.46 0.60 -4.81
C SER A 189 19.05 0.07 -5.11
N ASN A 190 18.68 -1.06 -4.52
CA ASN A 190 17.34 -1.66 -4.64
C ASN A 190 16.41 -1.34 -3.45
N THR A 191 16.88 -0.53 -2.49
CA THR A 191 16.09 -0.10 -1.35
C THR A 191 15.24 1.12 -1.74
N VAL A 192 13.93 1.03 -1.56
CA VAL A 192 13.02 2.15 -1.84
C VAL A 192 13.27 3.25 -0.81
N GLU A 193 13.89 4.36 -1.23
CA GLU A 193 14.15 5.54 -0.38
C GLU A 193 12.83 6.15 0.13
N LYS A 194 11.86 6.33 -0.76
CA LYS A 194 10.56 6.92 -0.43
C LYS A 194 9.47 6.56 -1.44
N GLN A 195 8.27 6.26 -0.93
CA GLN A 195 7.08 6.07 -1.76
C GLN A 195 6.20 7.31 -1.73
N TYR A 196 5.84 7.81 -2.91
CA TYR A 196 4.90 8.92 -3.08
C TYR A 196 3.55 8.37 -3.55
N PHE A 197 2.47 8.83 -2.92
CA PHE A 197 1.12 8.41 -3.23
C PHE A 197 0.28 9.61 -3.64
N TYR A 198 -0.19 9.61 -4.88
CA TYR A 198 -0.88 10.74 -5.47
C TYR A 198 -2.40 10.67 -5.29
N LEU A 199 -2.98 9.47 -5.22
CA LEU A 199 -4.41 9.29 -5.01
C LEU A 199 -4.72 9.04 -3.52
N PRO A 200 -5.94 9.37 -3.07
CA PRO A 200 -6.44 8.91 -1.78
C PRO A 200 -6.44 7.38 -1.74
N ARG A 201 -6.05 6.82 -0.60
CA ARG A 201 -5.96 5.36 -0.40
C ARG A 201 -6.34 4.89 0.99
N LEU A 202 -6.81 3.67 1.08
CA LEU A 202 -6.92 2.91 2.32
C LEU A 202 -5.86 1.82 2.31
N GLU A 203 -5.28 1.55 3.46
CA GLU A 203 -4.42 0.38 3.65
C GLU A 203 -5.10 -0.56 4.65
N LEU A 204 -5.36 -1.81 4.27
CA LEU A 204 -5.87 -2.82 5.19
C LEU A 204 -4.72 -3.67 5.67
N ILE A 205 -4.51 -3.69 6.99
CA ILE A 205 -3.51 -4.53 7.65
C ILE A 205 -4.25 -5.75 8.19
N VAL A 206 -3.97 -6.89 7.57
CA VAL A 206 -4.49 -8.20 7.94
C VAL A 206 -3.39 -8.93 8.69
N LYS A 207 -3.64 -9.26 9.96
CA LYS A 207 -2.67 -10.00 10.79
C LYS A 207 -2.78 -11.49 10.53
N ASN A 208 -1.60 -12.15 10.57
CA ASN A 208 -1.33 -13.56 10.32
C ASN A 208 -2.54 -14.49 10.51
N THR A 209 -2.98 -15.07 9.40
CA THR A 209 -4.01 -16.09 9.37
C THR A 209 -3.34 -17.45 9.18
N THR A 210 -3.10 -18.14 10.28
CA THR A 210 -2.49 -19.49 10.27
C THR A 210 -3.46 -20.57 9.78
N GLY A 211 -4.67 -20.22 9.33
CA GLY A 211 -5.72 -21.12 8.85
C GLY A 211 -6.51 -20.53 7.68
N GLU A 212 -7.52 -21.26 7.21
CA GLU A 212 -8.48 -20.76 6.20
C GLU A 212 -9.17 -19.49 6.71
N TRP A 213 -9.16 -18.44 5.90
CA TRP A 213 -9.78 -17.15 6.20
C TRP A 213 -11.29 -17.27 6.37
N ARG A 214 -11.84 -16.69 7.43
CA ARG A 214 -13.26 -16.70 7.81
C ARG A 214 -13.77 -15.29 8.06
N ASP A 215 -15.10 -15.12 8.03
CA ASP A 215 -15.71 -13.80 8.25
C ASP A 215 -15.37 -13.19 9.63
N GLU A 216 -15.17 -14.03 10.65
CA GLU A 216 -14.75 -13.60 11.99
C GLU A 216 -13.35 -12.95 12.00
N ASP A 217 -12.50 -13.26 11.01
CA ASP A 217 -11.14 -12.71 10.94
C ASP A 217 -11.13 -11.22 10.59
N TRP A 218 -12.23 -10.66 10.07
CA TRP A 218 -12.38 -9.22 9.83
C TRP A 218 -12.25 -8.37 11.12
N LEU A 219 -12.50 -8.95 12.29
CA LEU A 219 -12.26 -8.32 13.60
C LEU A 219 -10.77 -7.99 13.83
N ASN A 220 -9.88 -8.70 13.14
CA ASN A 220 -8.44 -8.51 13.25
C ASN A 220 -7.87 -7.52 12.23
N VAL A 221 -8.70 -7.04 11.30
CA VAL A 221 -8.28 -6.12 10.25
C VAL A 221 -8.29 -4.68 10.76
N ASN A 222 -7.19 -3.96 10.50
CA ASN A 222 -7.11 -2.53 10.72
C ASN A 222 -7.12 -1.80 9.38
N VAL A 223 -7.91 -0.74 9.27
CA VAL A 223 -7.81 0.21 8.17
C VAL A 223 -6.91 1.36 8.59
N VAL A 224 -5.97 1.73 7.73
CA VAL A 224 -5.09 2.89 7.87
C VAL A 224 -5.40 3.88 6.76
N PHE A 225 -5.54 5.15 7.14
CA PHE A 225 -5.93 6.22 6.23
C PHE A 225 -4.70 7.02 5.79
N GLY A 226 -4.55 7.22 4.48
CA GLY A 226 -3.72 8.32 3.98
C GLY A 226 -4.36 9.67 4.30
N SER A 227 -3.56 10.74 4.35
CA SER A 227 -4.04 12.10 4.67
C SER A 227 -5.19 12.57 3.76
N LYS A 228 -5.13 12.26 2.46
CA LYS A 228 -6.23 12.56 1.52
C LYS A 228 -7.49 11.74 1.81
N SER A 229 -7.36 10.51 2.29
CA SER A 229 -8.51 9.66 2.64
C SER A 229 -9.17 10.09 3.93
N GLN A 230 -8.40 10.55 4.92
CA GLN A 230 -8.93 11.16 6.14
C GLN A 230 -9.91 12.30 5.80
N MET A 231 -9.52 13.16 4.85
CA MET A 231 -10.39 14.20 4.31
C MET A 231 -11.63 13.61 3.61
N LEU A 232 -11.46 12.64 2.71
CA LEU A 232 -12.59 12.04 1.97
C LEU A 232 -13.67 11.44 2.89
N PHE A 233 -13.24 10.79 3.97
CA PHE A 233 -14.12 10.14 4.94
C PHE A 233 -14.47 11.02 6.15
N ARG A 234 -13.95 12.25 6.25
CA ARG A 234 -14.16 13.16 7.40
C ARG A 234 -13.75 12.57 8.76
N THR A 235 -12.69 11.79 8.76
CA THR A 235 -12.12 11.21 9.99
C THR A 235 -10.81 11.90 10.35
N GLN A 236 -10.58 12.11 11.66
CA GLN A 236 -9.29 12.57 12.18
C GLN A 236 -8.38 11.40 12.57
N GLU A 237 -8.93 10.19 12.64
CA GLU A 237 -8.19 8.99 13.01
C GLU A 237 -7.25 8.58 11.89
N LYS A 238 -6.01 8.20 12.25
CA LYS A 238 -5.02 7.68 11.28
C LYS A 238 -5.28 6.21 10.96
N SER A 239 -5.92 5.49 11.87
CA SER A 239 -6.29 4.09 11.71
C SER A 239 -7.44 3.73 12.64
N MET A 240 -8.22 2.73 12.29
CA MET A 240 -9.24 2.14 13.16
C MET A 240 -9.48 0.68 12.80
N LYS A 241 -10.21 -0.05 13.64
CA LYS A 241 -10.62 -1.42 13.32
C LYS A 241 -11.61 -1.42 12.16
N TRP A 242 -11.61 -2.48 11.37
CA TRP A 242 -12.48 -2.58 10.20
C TRP A 242 -13.98 -2.46 10.55
N ASP A 243 -14.43 -3.11 11.63
CA ASP A 243 -15.83 -3.00 12.05
C ASP A 243 -16.18 -1.62 12.60
N GLU A 244 -15.24 -0.93 13.26
CA GLU A 244 -15.42 0.47 13.66
C GLU A 244 -15.60 1.35 12.42
N PHE A 245 -14.83 1.11 11.36
CA PHE A 245 -14.95 1.84 10.10
C PHE A 245 -16.27 1.57 9.39
N LYS A 246 -16.72 0.31 9.33
CA LYS A 246 -18.05 -0.03 8.78
C LYS A 246 -19.15 0.69 9.56
N ASN A 247 -19.14 0.60 10.89
CA ASN A 247 -20.13 1.25 11.75
C ASN A 247 -20.12 2.77 11.60
N TYR A 248 -18.93 3.37 11.51
CA TYR A 248 -18.76 4.80 11.25
C TYR A 248 -19.44 5.19 9.93
N LEU A 249 -19.22 4.43 8.86
CA LEU A 249 -19.84 4.69 7.58
C LEU A 249 -21.35 4.52 7.61
N VAL A 250 -21.88 3.46 8.23
CA VAL A 250 -23.33 3.24 8.42
C VAL A 250 -24.00 4.43 9.11
N GLN A 251 -23.38 4.94 10.18
CA GLN A 251 -23.89 6.11 10.91
C GLN A 251 -23.84 7.38 10.05
N SER A 252 -22.78 7.55 9.26
CA SER A 252 -22.60 8.72 8.40
C SER A 252 -23.54 8.75 7.19
N THR A 253 -23.91 7.58 6.64
CA THR A 253 -24.79 7.45 5.48
C THR A 253 -26.26 7.36 5.88
N GLY A 254 -26.56 6.96 7.12
CA GLY A 254 -27.93 6.78 7.62
C GLY A 254 -28.66 5.60 6.98
N THR A 255 -27.95 4.70 6.30
CA THR A 255 -28.52 3.59 5.52
C THR A 255 -28.92 2.38 6.38
N GLY A 256 -28.45 2.31 7.63
CA GLY A 256 -28.68 1.15 8.50
C GLY A 256 -27.92 -0.13 8.12
N SER A 257 -27.33 -0.19 6.92
CA SER A 257 -26.43 -1.23 6.44
C SER A 257 -25.12 -0.64 5.89
N PRO A 258 -23.99 -1.40 5.95
CA PRO A 258 -22.73 -0.96 5.37
C PRO A 258 -22.85 -0.66 3.86
N PRO A 259 -22.17 0.37 3.35
CA PRO A 259 -22.12 0.64 1.91
C PRO A 259 -21.66 -0.59 1.10
N LEU A 260 -22.32 -0.87 -0.02
CA LEU A 260 -22.05 -2.06 -0.85
C LEU A 260 -20.59 -2.16 -1.32
N TRP A 261 -19.91 -1.02 -1.52
CA TRP A 261 -18.49 -1.03 -1.90
C TRP A 261 -17.57 -1.62 -0.82
N LEU A 262 -17.95 -1.55 0.46
CA LEU A 262 -17.22 -2.24 1.52
C LEU A 262 -17.41 -3.75 1.40
N LEU A 263 -18.64 -4.21 1.13
CA LEU A 263 -18.93 -5.64 0.97
C LEU A 263 -18.20 -6.23 -0.24
N GLN A 264 -18.21 -5.54 -1.39
CA GLN A 264 -17.42 -5.96 -2.56
C GLN A 264 -15.91 -5.93 -2.29
N LEU A 265 -15.45 -4.98 -1.48
CA LEU A 265 -14.05 -4.93 -1.07
C LEU A 265 -13.69 -6.11 -0.17
N GLU A 266 -14.56 -6.47 0.78
CA GLU A 266 -14.38 -7.65 1.62
C GLU A 266 -14.30 -8.92 0.77
N GLU A 267 -15.23 -9.11 -0.17
CA GLU A 267 -15.22 -10.26 -1.09
C GLU A 267 -13.93 -10.31 -1.94
N SER A 268 -13.46 -9.16 -2.41
CA SER A 268 -12.22 -9.05 -3.18
C SER A 268 -11.00 -9.43 -2.35
N VAL A 269 -10.93 -8.97 -1.09
CA VAL A 269 -9.85 -9.32 -0.16
C VAL A 269 -9.90 -10.81 0.18
N ASN A 270 -11.09 -11.35 0.48
CA ASN A 270 -11.31 -12.77 0.76
C ASN A 270 -10.82 -13.63 -0.42
N THR A 271 -11.14 -13.23 -1.66
CA THR A 271 -10.69 -13.92 -2.88
C THR A 271 -9.16 -13.97 -2.99
N VAL A 272 -8.49 -12.85 -2.70
CA VAL A 272 -7.02 -12.79 -2.73
C VAL A 272 -6.39 -13.62 -1.61
N LEU A 273 -7.01 -13.67 -0.43
CA LEU A 273 -6.51 -14.44 0.70
C LEU A 273 -6.68 -15.95 0.51
N THR A 274 -7.80 -16.38 -0.10
CA THR A 274 -8.14 -17.81 -0.25
C THR A 274 -7.60 -18.41 -1.54
N VAL A 275 -7.79 -17.75 -2.68
CA VAL A 275 -7.45 -18.28 -4.00
C VAL A 275 -6.10 -17.75 -4.48
N GLY A 276 -5.72 -16.53 -4.08
CA GLY A 276 -4.47 -15.88 -4.51
C GLY A 276 -4.53 -15.22 -5.90
N TRP A 277 -5.72 -15.10 -6.49
CA TRP A 277 -5.92 -14.54 -7.84
C TRP A 277 -6.30 -13.06 -7.83
N ASN A 278 -6.24 -12.43 -9.00
CA ASN A 278 -6.67 -11.05 -9.20
C ASN A 278 -8.20 -10.96 -9.02
N PRO A 279 -8.71 -10.24 -8.01
CA PRO A 279 -10.14 -10.15 -7.79
C PRO A 279 -10.80 -9.36 -8.91
N SER A 280 -12.09 -9.62 -9.15
CA SER A 280 -12.88 -8.84 -10.09
C SER A 280 -12.85 -7.35 -9.71
N PRO A 281 -12.84 -6.42 -10.70
CA PRO A 281 -12.91 -5.00 -10.40
C PRO A 281 -14.17 -4.68 -9.60
N LEU A 282 -14.03 -3.88 -8.55
CA LEU A 282 -15.19 -3.37 -7.83
C LEU A 282 -16.00 -2.49 -8.77
N THR A 283 -17.30 -2.79 -8.89
CA THR A 283 -18.22 -2.04 -9.75
C THR A 283 -18.85 -0.86 -9.02
N THR A 284 -18.90 -0.95 -7.70
CA THR A 284 -19.58 0.01 -6.82
C THR A 284 -18.73 1.23 -6.49
N LEU A 285 -19.43 2.27 -6.03
CA LEU A 285 -18.92 3.62 -5.94
C LEU A 285 -19.10 4.15 -4.52
N PHE A 286 -18.07 4.84 -4.03
CA PHE A 286 -18.09 5.58 -2.79
C PHE A 286 -18.39 7.06 -3.09
N TYR A 287 -19.44 7.60 -2.49
CA TYR A 287 -19.72 9.03 -2.53
C TYR A 287 -19.11 9.74 -1.33
N SER A 288 -18.22 10.70 -1.57
CA SER A 288 -17.64 11.53 -0.52
C SER A 288 -18.51 12.76 -0.29
N GLN A 289 -19.10 12.86 0.90
CA GLN A 289 -19.85 14.05 1.33
C GLN A 289 -18.98 15.31 1.40
N GLU A 290 -17.67 15.14 1.58
CA GLU A 290 -16.72 16.25 1.67
C GLU A 290 -16.44 16.87 0.31
N THR A 291 -16.08 16.04 -0.66
CA THR A 291 -15.72 16.53 -2.00
C THR A 291 -16.92 16.61 -2.94
N ARG A 292 -18.09 16.07 -2.54
CA ARG A 292 -19.29 15.91 -3.36
C ARG A 292 -19.00 15.21 -4.69
N ARG A 293 -18.10 14.22 -4.64
CA ARG A 293 -17.62 13.47 -5.78
C ARG A 293 -17.67 11.98 -5.48
N PHE A 294 -17.70 11.21 -6.56
CA PHE A 294 -17.69 9.76 -6.47
C PHE A 294 -16.30 9.22 -6.72
N TYR A 295 -15.99 8.13 -6.03
CA TYR A 295 -14.72 7.44 -6.14
C TYR A 295 -15.01 5.95 -6.31
N ARG A 296 -14.26 5.32 -7.20
CA ARG A 296 -14.23 3.86 -7.32
C ARG A 296 -13.07 3.33 -6.49
N PRO A 297 -13.33 2.52 -5.45
CA PRO A 297 -12.28 1.81 -4.76
C PRO A 297 -11.70 0.74 -5.68
N GLN A 298 -10.37 0.66 -5.74
CA GLN A 298 -9.66 -0.33 -6.55
C GLN A 298 -8.57 -0.96 -5.71
N LEU A 299 -8.61 -2.28 -5.55
CA LEU A 299 -7.50 -3.00 -4.95
C LEU A 299 -6.30 -2.92 -5.92
N SER A 300 -5.27 -2.17 -5.53
CA SER A 300 -4.15 -1.84 -6.43
C SER A 300 -2.91 -2.68 -6.18
N ARG A 301 -2.71 -3.13 -4.93
CA ARG A 301 -1.51 -3.86 -4.52
C ARG A 301 -1.78 -4.66 -3.25
N VAL A 302 -1.09 -5.78 -3.10
CA VAL A 302 -0.99 -6.53 -1.85
C VAL A 302 0.48 -6.81 -1.54
N ASP A 303 0.92 -6.49 -0.33
CA ASP A 303 2.20 -6.92 0.20
C ASP A 303 1.96 -8.12 1.14
N LYS A 304 2.62 -9.24 0.87
CA LYS A 304 2.61 -10.42 1.75
C LYS A 304 3.94 -10.49 2.50
N TYR A 305 3.86 -10.57 3.83
CA TYR A 305 5.03 -10.63 4.69
C TYR A 305 5.32 -12.07 5.12
N LEU A 306 6.59 -12.38 5.39
CA LEU A 306 7.03 -13.73 5.80
C LEU A 306 6.42 -14.18 7.13
N ASN A 307 6.00 -13.25 7.98
CA ASN A 307 5.31 -13.53 9.23
C ASN A 307 3.82 -13.89 9.04
N GLY A 308 3.35 -13.98 7.79
CA GLY A 308 1.96 -14.29 7.44
C GLY A 308 1.04 -13.07 7.37
N ASP A 309 1.50 -11.89 7.79
CA ASP A 309 0.71 -10.67 7.66
C ASP A 309 0.54 -10.29 6.18
N SER A 310 -0.57 -9.63 5.87
CA SER A 310 -0.82 -9.08 4.55
C SER A 310 -1.25 -7.62 4.65
N LYS A 311 -0.76 -6.80 3.74
CA LYS A 311 -1.14 -5.39 3.61
C LYS A 311 -1.73 -5.11 2.24
N PHE A 312 -3.02 -4.76 2.23
CA PHE A 312 -3.76 -4.44 1.02
C PHE A 312 -3.79 -2.94 0.81
N PHE A 313 -3.56 -2.49 -0.42
CA PHE A 313 -3.63 -1.09 -0.81
C PHE A 313 -4.86 -0.88 -1.71
N ILE A 314 -5.78 -0.04 -1.27
CA ILE A 314 -7.00 0.30 -1.98
C ILE A 314 -6.91 1.75 -2.40
N MET A 315 -6.89 2.01 -3.69
CA MET A 315 -6.89 3.35 -4.25
C MET A 315 -8.32 3.81 -4.46
N LEU A 316 -8.61 5.07 -4.11
CA LEU A 316 -9.92 5.69 -4.35
C LEU A 316 -9.79 6.59 -5.57
N VAL A 317 -10.18 6.06 -6.72
CA VAL A 317 -10.06 6.74 -8.02
C VAL A 317 -11.31 7.58 -8.26
N GLU A 318 -11.15 8.90 -8.32
CA GLU A 318 -12.27 9.79 -8.64
C GLU A 318 -12.91 9.39 -9.98
N GLN A 319 -14.22 9.16 -9.96
CA GLN A 319 -15.01 9.05 -11.17
C GLN A 319 -15.45 10.46 -11.55
N LEU A 320 -14.94 10.93 -12.69
CA LEU A 320 -15.37 12.20 -13.24
C LEU A 320 -16.86 12.06 -13.62
N PRO A 321 -17.71 13.02 -13.21
CA PRO A 321 -19.10 13.02 -13.68
C PRO A 321 -19.11 13.05 -15.20
N SER A 322 -20.05 12.32 -15.81
CA SER A 322 -20.25 12.37 -17.25
C SER A 322 -20.63 13.80 -17.63
N ASP A 323 -19.75 14.51 -18.35
CA ASP A 323 -19.96 15.90 -18.72
C ASP A 323 -20.88 15.98 -19.94
N PHE A 324 -22.19 16.14 -19.69
CA PHE A 324 -23.20 16.34 -20.73
C PHE A 324 -23.51 17.83 -20.98
N LYS A 325 -22.65 18.78 -20.60
CA LYS A 325 -22.92 20.24 -20.61
C LYS A 325 -23.59 20.81 -21.86
N LYS A 326 -23.32 20.26 -23.05
CA LYS A 326 -23.95 20.75 -24.30
C LYS A 326 -25.40 20.30 -24.49
N HIS A 327 -25.78 19.18 -23.87
CA HIS A 327 -27.07 18.52 -24.04
C HIS A 327 -27.49 17.84 -22.73
N GLU A 328 -27.63 18.63 -21.66
CA GLU A 328 -27.84 18.12 -20.30
C GLU A 328 -29.05 17.19 -20.21
N ASP A 329 -30.17 17.56 -20.83
CA ASP A 329 -31.39 16.75 -20.91
C ASP A 329 -31.23 15.41 -21.63
N LEU A 330 -30.46 15.35 -22.74
CA LEU A 330 -30.10 14.07 -23.36
C LEU A 330 -29.24 13.22 -22.43
N GLY A 331 -28.30 13.86 -21.73
CA GLY A 331 -27.48 13.22 -20.69
C GLY A 331 -28.33 12.61 -19.58
N PHE A 332 -29.24 13.39 -19.02
CA PHE A 332 -30.19 12.96 -17.98
C PHE A 332 -31.03 11.76 -18.45
N LEU A 333 -31.59 11.83 -19.66
CA LEU A 333 -32.39 10.73 -20.22
C LEU A 333 -31.56 9.48 -20.45
N LEU A 334 -30.35 9.61 -21.01
CA LEU A 334 -29.45 8.48 -21.21
C LEU A 334 -29.07 7.82 -19.89
N SER A 335 -28.70 8.62 -18.89
CA SER A 335 -28.41 8.11 -17.54
C SER A 335 -29.64 7.44 -16.91
N GLY A 336 -30.83 8.02 -17.07
CA GLY A 336 -32.08 7.39 -16.64
C GLY A 336 -32.34 6.06 -17.33
N LEU A 337 -32.09 5.97 -18.64
CA LEU A 337 -32.22 4.73 -19.41
C LEU A 337 -31.20 3.67 -18.97
N ILE A 338 -29.96 4.06 -18.69
CA ILE A 338 -28.94 3.16 -18.14
C ILE A 338 -29.41 2.64 -16.78
N SER A 339 -29.78 3.51 -15.84
CA SER A 339 -30.29 3.11 -14.52
C SER A 339 -31.54 2.23 -14.61
N GLY A 340 -32.47 2.56 -15.52
CA GLY A 340 -33.67 1.77 -15.79
C GLY A 340 -33.34 0.38 -16.33
N GLY A 341 -32.40 0.30 -17.27
CA GLY A 341 -31.91 -0.97 -17.83
C GLY A 341 -31.22 -1.83 -16.78
N ARG A 342 -30.39 -1.23 -15.92
CA ARG A 342 -29.78 -1.94 -14.78
C ARG A 342 -30.82 -2.45 -13.80
N PHE A 343 -31.83 -1.63 -13.48
CA PHE A 343 -32.97 -2.10 -12.67
C PHE A 343 -33.65 -3.32 -13.30
N LYS A 344 -33.81 -3.35 -14.62
CA LYS A 344 -34.42 -4.50 -15.30
C LYS A 344 -33.51 -5.74 -15.25
N PHE A 345 -32.30 -5.61 -15.77
CA PHE A 345 -31.44 -6.75 -16.10
C PHE A 345 -30.53 -7.20 -14.96
N GLU A 346 -30.18 -6.30 -14.03
CA GLU A 346 -29.34 -6.64 -12.87
C GLU A 346 -30.18 -6.91 -11.64
N PHE A 347 -31.32 -6.20 -11.48
CA PHE A 347 -32.16 -6.33 -10.29
C PHE A 347 -33.41 -7.19 -10.54
N ILE A 348 -34.39 -6.74 -11.34
CA ILE A 348 -35.71 -7.39 -11.46
C ILE A 348 -35.59 -8.83 -11.98
N ASP A 349 -34.93 -9.04 -13.13
CA ASP A 349 -34.94 -10.34 -13.80
C ASP A 349 -34.17 -11.41 -13.00
N PRO A 350 -32.91 -11.18 -12.57
CA PRO A 350 -32.18 -12.17 -11.78
C PRO A 350 -32.85 -12.48 -10.44
N LEU A 351 -33.53 -11.49 -9.86
CA LEU A 351 -34.22 -11.62 -8.59
C LEU A 351 -35.50 -12.43 -8.70
N LEU A 352 -36.30 -12.21 -9.75
CA LEU A 352 -37.46 -13.06 -10.03
C LEU A 352 -37.05 -14.51 -10.28
N ASP A 353 -35.99 -14.72 -11.06
CA ASP A 353 -35.44 -16.05 -11.32
C ASP A 353 -34.98 -16.71 -10.01
N ARG A 354 -34.28 -15.98 -9.15
CA ARG A 354 -33.79 -16.51 -7.88
C ARG A 354 -34.90 -16.76 -6.86
N LEU A 355 -35.88 -15.86 -6.76
CA LEU A 355 -37.06 -16.04 -5.91
C LEU A 355 -37.96 -17.17 -6.41
N SER A 356 -37.88 -17.58 -7.67
CA SER A 356 -38.60 -18.77 -8.15
C SER A 356 -37.99 -20.09 -7.64
N GLN A 357 -36.75 -20.05 -7.15
CA GLN A 357 -36.03 -21.22 -6.61
C GLN A 357 -36.28 -21.38 -5.10
N ASP A 358 -36.07 -22.58 -4.59
CA ASP A 358 -36.13 -22.82 -3.14
C ASP A 358 -34.82 -22.45 -2.46
N PHE A 359 -34.96 -21.88 -1.26
CA PHE A 359 -33.83 -21.57 -0.39
C PHE A 359 -33.58 -22.75 0.54
N ASN A 360 -32.34 -23.22 0.59
CA ASN A 360 -31.97 -24.37 1.44
C ASN A 360 -32.04 -24.04 2.94
N SER A 361 -32.19 -22.77 3.31
CA SER A 361 -32.42 -22.31 4.68
C SER A 361 -32.96 -20.89 4.74
N ASP A 362 -33.66 -20.59 5.83
CA ASP A 362 -34.13 -19.25 6.22
C ASP A 362 -33.01 -18.20 6.26
N SER A 363 -31.85 -18.55 6.84
CA SER A 363 -30.68 -17.66 6.89
C SER A 363 -30.22 -17.25 5.49
N LYS A 364 -30.23 -18.18 4.52
CA LYS A 364 -29.84 -17.84 3.14
C LYS A 364 -30.85 -16.91 2.47
N PHE A 365 -32.12 -17.00 2.82
CA PHE A 365 -33.12 -16.04 2.37
C PHE A 365 -32.88 -14.66 2.99
N ASP A 366 -32.57 -14.59 4.27
CA ASP A 366 -32.32 -13.32 4.97
C ASP A 366 -31.08 -12.61 4.41
N ASP A 367 -29.98 -13.33 4.16
CA ASP A 367 -28.78 -12.81 3.51
C ASP A 367 -29.08 -12.29 2.09
N TYR A 368 -29.89 -13.07 1.35
CA TYR A 368 -30.30 -12.69 0.01
C TYR A 368 -31.22 -11.46 0.00
N GLY A 369 -32.15 -11.37 0.96
CA GLY A 369 -33.02 -10.21 1.14
C GLY A 369 -32.22 -8.95 1.46
N GLN A 370 -31.17 -9.04 2.27
CA GLN A 370 -30.28 -7.91 2.53
C GLN A 370 -29.53 -7.50 1.25
N SER A 371 -28.96 -8.46 0.52
CA SER A 371 -28.30 -8.21 -0.77
C SER A 371 -29.21 -7.51 -1.78
N MET A 372 -30.50 -7.89 -1.81
CA MET A 372 -31.52 -7.24 -2.63
C MET A 372 -31.69 -5.75 -2.28
N LEU A 373 -31.75 -5.41 -0.99
CA LEU A 373 -31.85 -4.01 -0.55
C LEU A 373 -30.60 -3.22 -0.94
N ASP A 374 -29.44 -3.81 -0.73
CA ASP A 374 -28.16 -3.16 -1.03
C ASP A 374 -28.01 -2.92 -2.54
N GLN A 375 -28.54 -3.80 -3.39
CA GLN A 375 -28.56 -3.63 -4.84
C GLN A 375 -29.46 -2.46 -5.28
N ILE A 376 -30.65 -2.30 -4.69
CA ILE A 376 -31.52 -1.13 -4.94
C ILE A 376 -30.76 0.16 -4.60
N VAL A 377 -30.20 0.24 -3.39
CA VAL A 377 -29.46 1.42 -2.93
C VAL A 377 -28.27 1.70 -3.84
N SER A 378 -27.56 0.67 -4.28
CA SER A 378 -26.43 0.80 -5.20
C SER A 378 -26.83 1.45 -6.52
N ILE A 379 -27.89 0.97 -7.17
CA ILE A 379 -28.36 1.54 -8.43
C ILE A 379 -28.83 2.98 -8.22
N GLU A 380 -29.48 3.29 -7.09
CA GLU A 380 -29.90 4.66 -6.73
C GLU A 380 -28.69 5.59 -6.51
N VAL A 381 -27.66 5.14 -5.80
CA VAL A 381 -26.43 5.90 -5.53
C VAL A 381 -25.60 6.09 -6.81
N GLU A 382 -25.60 5.14 -7.74
CA GLU A 382 -24.94 5.34 -9.02
C GLU A 382 -25.72 6.32 -9.91
N SER A 383 -27.05 6.22 -9.91
CA SER A 383 -27.90 7.19 -10.62
C SER A 383 -27.64 8.62 -10.13
N ALA A 384 -27.28 8.79 -8.85
CA ALA A 384 -26.86 10.07 -8.28
C ALA A 384 -25.66 10.70 -8.98
N GLN A 385 -24.74 9.91 -9.54
CA GLN A 385 -23.57 10.41 -10.29
C GLN A 385 -23.95 11.26 -11.49
N HIS A 386 -25.13 10.97 -12.01
CA HIS A 386 -25.69 11.64 -13.17
C HIS A 386 -26.73 12.70 -12.79
N GLY A 387 -26.78 13.09 -11.50
CA GLY A 387 -27.72 14.10 -11.01
C GLY A 387 -29.15 13.59 -10.82
N LEU A 388 -29.41 12.28 -10.91
CA LEU A 388 -30.76 11.69 -10.86
C LEU A 388 -31.33 11.55 -9.44
N LEU A 389 -30.66 12.08 -8.41
CA LEU A 389 -31.19 12.09 -7.03
C LEU A 389 -32.35 13.05 -6.83
N ASP A 390 -32.45 14.08 -7.66
CA ASP A 390 -33.58 15.00 -7.62
C ASP A 390 -34.61 14.58 -8.67
N PRO A 391 -35.76 13.99 -8.26
CA PRO A 391 -36.82 13.67 -9.20
C PRO A 391 -37.31 14.90 -9.98
N ALA A 392 -37.21 16.10 -9.40
CA ALA A 392 -37.62 17.33 -10.09
C ALA A 392 -36.76 17.58 -11.33
N ALA A 393 -35.44 17.45 -11.21
CA ALA A 393 -34.52 17.59 -12.34
C ALA A 393 -34.85 16.60 -13.47
N MET A 394 -35.14 15.33 -13.14
CA MET A 394 -35.53 14.35 -14.15
C MET A 394 -36.90 14.64 -14.76
N ILE A 395 -37.88 15.07 -13.96
CA ILE A 395 -39.23 15.41 -14.44
C ILE A 395 -39.17 16.60 -15.40
N GLU A 396 -38.34 17.61 -15.14
CA GLU A 396 -38.22 18.81 -15.96
C GLU A 396 -37.77 18.54 -17.40
N VAL A 397 -36.99 17.47 -17.60
CA VAL A 397 -36.52 17.00 -18.91
C VAL A 397 -37.68 16.51 -19.80
N PHE A 398 -38.78 16.07 -19.20
CA PHE A 398 -39.95 15.64 -19.97
C PHE A 398 -40.83 16.82 -20.39
N PRO A 399 -41.49 16.74 -21.56
CA PRO A 399 -42.49 17.72 -21.98
C PRO A 399 -43.59 17.86 -20.94
N GLU A 400 -44.19 19.06 -20.85
CA GLU A 400 -45.20 19.39 -19.84
C GLU A 400 -46.36 18.36 -19.80
N SER A 401 -46.74 17.83 -20.96
CA SER A 401 -47.77 16.79 -21.10
C SER A 401 -47.44 15.47 -20.37
N ASP A 402 -46.15 15.14 -20.23
CA ASP A 402 -45.68 13.89 -19.61
C ASP A 402 -45.20 14.08 -18.16
N ARG A 403 -44.94 15.31 -17.70
CA ARG A 403 -44.39 15.60 -16.35
C ARG A 403 -45.20 14.96 -15.22
N ARG A 404 -46.54 15.05 -15.29
CA ARG A 404 -47.43 14.45 -14.28
C ARG A 404 -47.36 12.92 -14.27
N VAL A 405 -47.14 12.30 -15.43
CA VAL A 405 -46.98 10.85 -15.54
C VAL A 405 -45.68 10.42 -14.88
N ILE A 406 -44.57 11.10 -15.19
CA ILE A 406 -43.25 10.79 -14.61
C ILE A 406 -43.24 11.02 -13.09
N ALA A 407 -43.83 12.12 -12.62
CA ALA A 407 -43.95 12.39 -11.19
C ALA A 407 -44.72 11.26 -10.45
N THR A 408 -45.79 10.75 -11.08
CA THR A 408 -46.53 9.58 -10.55
C THR A 408 -45.64 8.34 -10.49
N LEU A 409 -44.84 8.07 -11.53
CA LEU A 409 -43.93 6.91 -11.52
C LEU A 409 -42.90 6.97 -10.38
N TYR A 410 -42.31 8.13 -10.11
CA TYR A 410 -41.39 8.32 -8.99
C TYR A 410 -42.08 8.14 -7.63
N LYS A 411 -43.29 8.67 -7.49
CA LYS A 411 -44.10 8.49 -6.28
C LYS A 411 -44.42 7.01 -6.04
N ASP A 412 -44.93 6.33 -7.06
CA ASP A 412 -45.29 4.92 -7.02
C ASP A 412 -44.06 4.05 -6.70
N TRP A 413 -42.89 4.39 -7.27
CA TRP A 413 -41.62 3.76 -6.90
C TRP A 413 -41.30 3.94 -5.42
N GLY A 414 -41.39 5.16 -4.88
CA GLY A 414 -41.13 5.41 -3.46
C GLY A 414 -42.03 4.57 -2.53
N GLU A 415 -43.30 4.39 -2.90
CA GLU A 415 -44.24 3.54 -2.15
C GLU A 415 -43.87 2.06 -2.23
N VAL A 416 -43.53 1.55 -3.42
CA VAL A 416 -43.14 0.15 -3.62
C VAL A 416 -41.80 -0.16 -2.95
N ARG A 417 -40.83 0.73 -3.08
CA ARG A 417 -39.53 0.67 -2.41
C ARG A 417 -39.71 0.54 -0.89
N THR A 418 -40.51 1.42 -0.29
CA THR A 418 -40.79 1.37 1.16
C THR A 418 -41.37 0.00 1.56
N LYS A 419 -42.30 -0.54 0.78
CA LYS A 419 -42.89 -1.86 1.05
C LYS A 419 -41.86 -2.99 0.98
N ILE A 420 -40.99 -3.01 -0.03
CA ILE A 420 -39.92 -4.01 -0.15
C ILE A 420 -39.01 -3.97 1.08
N PHE A 421 -38.58 -2.78 1.48
CA PHE A 421 -37.71 -2.60 2.66
C PHE A 421 -38.39 -3.06 3.95
N THR A 422 -39.66 -2.71 4.14
CA THR A 422 -40.44 -3.15 5.30
C THR A 422 -40.58 -4.66 5.34
N LEU A 423 -40.91 -5.31 4.22
CA LEU A 423 -41.13 -6.76 4.16
C LEU A 423 -39.91 -7.57 4.59
N ILE A 424 -38.73 -7.20 4.12
CA ILE A 424 -37.48 -7.87 4.48
C ILE A 424 -37.11 -7.59 5.93
N SER A 425 -37.31 -6.35 6.40
CA SER A 425 -37.04 -5.98 7.79
C SER A 425 -37.94 -6.74 8.77
N GLU A 426 -39.23 -6.88 8.43
CA GLU A 426 -40.20 -7.70 9.19
C GLU A 426 -39.80 -9.18 9.19
N ARG A 427 -39.35 -9.71 8.04
CA ARG A 427 -38.86 -11.09 7.96
C ARG A 427 -37.64 -11.31 8.84
N LYS A 428 -36.65 -10.42 8.80
CA LYS A 428 -35.43 -10.49 9.60
C LYS A 428 -35.71 -10.41 11.11
N SER A 429 -36.81 -9.77 11.48
CA SER A 429 -37.32 -9.70 12.85
C SER A 429 -38.20 -10.90 13.24
N ASN A 430 -38.28 -11.93 12.39
CA ASN A 430 -39.12 -13.13 12.53
C ASN A 430 -40.63 -12.84 12.64
N HIS A 431 -41.11 -11.71 12.11
CA HIS A 431 -42.55 -11.37 12.12
C HIS A 431 -43.35 -12.00 10.98
N LYS A 432 -42.70 -12.53 9.94
CA LYS A 432 -43.32 -13.17 8.77
C LYS A 432 -42.55 -14.44 8.37
N ALA A 433 -43.25 -15.43 7.81
CA ALA A 433 -42.61 -16.61 7.25
C ALA A 433 -41.90 -16.28 5.92
N VAL A 434 -40.86 -17.04 5.56
CA VAL A 434 -40.12 -16.88 4.29
C VAL A 434 -41.08 -16.93 3.10
N GLU A 435 -42.00 -17.90 3.10
CA GLU A 435 -42.89 -18.17 1.97
C GLU A 435 -43.89 -17.05 1.72
N ASP A 436 -44.39 -16.41 2.77
CA ASP A 436 -45.28 -15.26 2.64
C ASP A 436 -44.54 -14.06 2.04
N VAL A 437 -43.32 -13.80 2.54
CA VAL A 437 -42.48 -12.68 2.09
C VAL A 437 -42.03 -12.92 0.65
N LYS A 438 -41.63 -14.15 0.31
CA LYS A 438 -41.24 -14.58 -1.04
C LYS A 438 -42.39 -14.36 -2.03
N ALA A 439 -43.60 -14.82 -1.71
CA ALA A 439 -44.77 -14.64 -2.56
C ALA A 439 -45.12 -13.16 -2.75
N GLU A 440 -45.05 -12.36 -1.67
CA GLU A 440 -45.33 -10.92 -1.74
C GLU A 440 -44.26 -10.16 -2.56
N LEU A 441 -42.98 -10.51 -2.40
CA LEU A 441 -41.89 -9.94 -3.20
C LEU A 441 -42.04 -10.28 -4.67
N ILE A 442 -42.35 -11.53 -5.03
CA ILE A 442 -42.58 -11.93 -6.42
C ILE A 442 -43.69 -11.06 -7.03
N ASN A 443 -44.84 -10.94 -6.36
CA ASN A 443 -45.96 -10.12 -6.84
C ASN A 443 -45.58 -8.64 -6.98
N LEU A 444 -44.84 -8.07 -6.02
CA LEU A 444 -44.38 -6.68 -6.11
C LEU A 444 -43.44 -6.47 -7.30
N LEU A 445 -42.50 -7.38 -7.51
CA LEU A 445 -41.48 -7.28 -8.56
C LEU A 445 -42.08 -7.51 -9.95
N SER A 446 -42.87 -8.58 -10.13
CA SER A 446 -43.47 -8.95 -11.42
C SER A 446 -44.48 -7.91 -11.88
N ASP A 447 -45.35 -7.46 -10.98
CA ASP A 447 -46.51 -6.67 -11.38
C ASP A 447 -46.23 -5.17 -11.28
N LYS A 448 -45.65 -4.72 -10.15
CA LYS A 448 -45.49 -3.29 -9.89
C LYS A 448 -44.15 -2.77 -10.39
N VAL A 449 -43.04 -3.32 -9.90
CA VAL A 449 -41.69 -2.79 -10.21
C VAL A 449 -41.40 -2.93 -11.71
N SER A 450 -41.64 -4.11 -12.28
CA SER A 450 -41.46 -4.34 -13.73
C SER A 450 -42.30 -3.38 -14.58
N THR A 451 -43.57 -3.18 -14.22
CA THR A 451 -44.45 -2.24 -14.94
C THR A 451 -43.97 -0.79 -14.83
N LEU A 452 -43.60 -0.33 -13.63
CA LEU A 452 -43.08 1.02 -13.43
C LEU A 452 -41.80 1.24 -14.23
N ASN A 453 -40.86 0.30 -14.14
CA ASN A 453 -39.58 0.35 -14.85
C ASN A 453 -39.75 0.38 -16.37
N ILE A 454 -40.58 -0.50 -16.94
CA ILE A 454 -40.85 -0.53 -18.39
C ILE A 454 -41.56 0.74 -18.85
N ARG A 455 -42.55 1.24 -18.11
CA ARG A 455 -43.27 2.48 -18.47
C ARG A 455 -42.31 3.67 -18.49
N PHE A 456 -41.45 3.78 -17.49
CA PHE A 456 -40.41 4.80 -17.45
C PHE A 456 -39.45 4.66 -18.64
N MET A 457 -38.87 3.49 -18.86
CA MET A 457 -37.91 3.27 -19.95
C MET A 457 -38.49 3.57 -21.32
N ARG A 458 -39.74 3.16 -21.59
CA ARG A 458 -40.43 3.48 -22.85
C ARG A 458 -40.57 4.99 -23.04
N LYS A 459 -41.09 5.69 -22.03
CA LYS A 459 -41.25 7.15 -22.08
C LYS A 459 -39.92 7.88 -22.24
N ALA A 460 -38.89 7.48 -21.49
CA ALA A 460 -37.56 8.06 -21.60
C ALA A 460 -36.95 7.80 -22.99
N THR A 461 -37.15 6.61 -23.55
CA THR A 461 -36.67 6.26 -24.91
C THR A 461 -37.35 7.11 -25.97
N ASP A 462 -38.67 7.28 -25.91
CA ASP A 462 -39.43 8.08 -26.87
C ASP A 462 -38.95 9.53 -26.89
N ILE A 463 -38.76 10.14 -25.71
CA ILE A 463 -38.25 11.50 -25.58
C ILE A 463 -36.79 11.60 -26.01
N TYR A 464 -35.94 10.65 -25.61
CA TYR A 464 -34.54 10.61 -26.00
C TYR A 464 -34.38 10.53 -27.53
N ALA A 465 -35.10 9.61 -28.17
CA ALA A 465 -35.08 9.45 -29.62
C ALA A 465 -35.54 10.72 -30.35
N ARG A 466 -36.59 11.39 -29.85
CA ARG A 466 -37.06 12.66 -30.38
C ARG A 466 -35.97 13.75 -30.28
N LEU A 467 -35.38 13.92 -29.10
CA LEU A 467 -34.34 14.94 -28.88
C LEU A 467 -33.07 14.69 -29.70
N VAL A 468 -32.69 13.42 -29.90
CA VAL A 468 -31.56 13.06 -30.78
C VAL A 468 -31.85 13.51 -32.21
N LYS A 469 -33.03 13.20 -32.76
CA LYS A 469 -33.41 13.61 -34.11
C LYS A 469 -33.45 15.13 -34.27
N GLU A 470 -34.02 15.84 -33.29
CA GLU A 470 -34.14 17.30 -33.33
C GLU A 470 -32.77 18.01 -33.30
N ARG A 471 -31.77 17.43 -32.63
CA ARG A 471 -30.46 18.08 -32.40
C ARG A 471 -29.36 17.60 -33.33
N PHE A 472 -29.49 16.38 -33.83
CA PHE A 472 -28.55 15.75 -34.74
C PHE A 472 -29.31 15.27 -35.98
N PRO A 473 -29.91 16.19 -36.77
CA PRO A 473 -30.59 15.82 -37.98
C PRO A 473 -29.58 15.19 -38.95
N LEU A 474 -29.98 14.10 -39.61
CA LEU A 474 -29.23 13.56 -40.73
C LEU A 474 -29.49 14.46 -41.95
N GLU A 475 -28.51 14.59 -42.85
CA GLU A 475 -28.65 15.44 -44.05
C GLU A 475 -29.79 15.00 -45.00
N ASP A 476 -30.35 13.81 -44.78
CA ASP A 476 -31.42 13.19 -45.57
C ASP A 476 -32.78 13.09 -44.85
N ASP A 477 -32.95 13.66 -43.64
CA ASP A 477 -34.20 13.64 -42.82
C ASP A 477 -34.97 14.99 -42.82
#